data_AF-A0A143PGW8-F1
#
_entry.id   AF-A0A143PGW8-F1
#
_cell.length_a   1.000
_cell.length_b   1.000
_cell.length_c   1.000
_cell.angle_alpha   90.00
_cell.angle_beta   90.00
_cell.angle_gamma   90.00
#
_symmetry.space_group_name_H-M   'P 1'
#
loop_
_entity.id
_entity.type
_entity.pdbx_description
1 polymer ?
#
loop_
_entity_poly.entity_id
_entity_poly.type
_entity_poly.pdbx_seq_one_letter_code
_entity_poly.pdbx_strand_id
1 'polypeptide(L)'
;MRVSVVVVAIALGSAGVASPMQQTPDARGVASARASARGMPDGRQWTTENLNVDAEPSFCYENAEAHCRRYGRLYTWESAQRACRALGSGWRLPTVDEWRQLASHYGGVRGDSDDGGRAAYEALGAGGRSGFNALLGGGRDAASGLYARLDAHGFYWTASASGPDRAWFYNFGKGSGALNRHDGGETQRAFSVRCVNGD
;
A
#
# COMPACT_ATOMS: atom_id res chain seq x y z
N MET A 1 -67.77 -52.66 41.53
CA MET A 1 -67.49 -51.28 41.10
C MET A 1 -66.32 -50.79 41.95
N ARG A 2 -65.08 -50.88 41.45
CA ARG A 2 -63.86 -50.64 42.25
C ARG A 2 -63.29 -49.28 41.87
N VAL A 3 -63.25 -48.36 42.83
CA VAL A 3 -62.56 -47.08 42.73
C VAL A 3 -61.17 -47.27 43.33
N SER A 4 -60.13 -46.89 42.60
CA SER A 4 -58.78 -46.76 43.16
C SER A 4 -58.14 -45.52 42.57
N VAL A 5 -57.87 -44.58 43.47
CA VAL A 5 -57.19 -43.31 43.24
C VAL A 5 -55.71 -43.59 43.03
N VAL A 6 -55.14 -43.08 41.95
CA VAL A 6 -53.68 -43.09 41.74
C VAL A 6 -53.18 -41.65 41.77
N VAL A 7 -52.28 -41.42 42.73
CA VAL A 7 -51.63 -40.16 43.03
C VAL A 7 -50.62 -39.82 41.93
N VAL A 8 -50.71 -38.58 41.42
CA VAL A 8 -49.80 -38.02 40.42
C VAL A 8 -48.50 -37.58 41.11
N ALA A 9 -47.38 -38.16 40.72
CA ALA A 9 -46.04 -37.69 41.09
C ALA A 9 -45.42 -36.95 39.90
N ILE A 10 -45.06 -35.70 40.13
CA ILE A 10 -44.43 -34.78 39.17
C ILE A 10 -42.93 -35.10 39.13
N ALA A 11 -42.42 -35.49 37.96
CA ALA A 11 -40.99 -35.57 37.71
C ALA A 11 -40.55 -34.36 36.87
N LEU A 12 -39.65 -33.56 37.44
CA LEU A 12 -38.97 -32.44 36.80
C LEU A 12 -37.96 -32.97 35.77
N GLY A 13 -38.28 -32.82 34.49
CA GLY A 13 -37.33 -32.99 33.39
C GLY A 13 -36.69 -31.64 33.04
N SER A 14 -35.36 -31.55 33.18
CA SER A 14 -34.58 -30.39 32.77
C SER A 14 -34.56 -30.27 31.24
N ALA A 15 -35.13 -29.19 30.71
CA ALA A 15 -34.95 -28.81 29.31
C ALA A 15 -33.52 -28.26 29.13
N GLY A 16 -32.65 -29.06 28.52
CA GLY A 16 -31.40 -28.56 27.97
C GLY A 16 -31.70 -27.60 26.83
N VAL A 17 -31.42 -26.31 27.01
CA VAL A 17 -31.40 -25.34 25.91
C VAL A 17 -30.18 -25.62 25.05
N ALA A 18 -30.39 -26.22 23.88
CA ALA A 18 -29.39 -26.25 22.84
C ALA A 18 -29.20 -24.81 22.31
N SER A 19 -28.09 -24.18 22.67
CA SER A 19 -27.68 -22.91 22.07
C SER A 19 -27.52 -23.10 20.55
N PRO A 20 -28.08 -22.22 19.71
CA PRO A 20 -27.74 -22.23 18.30
C PRO A 20 -26.25 -21.92 18.19
N MET A 21 -25.50 -22.80 17.52
CA MET A 21 -24.14 -22.51 17.07
C MET A 21 -24.19 -21.19 16.31
N GLN A 22 -23.70 -20.12 16.93
CA GLN A 22 -23.28 -18.95 16.18
C GLN A 22 -22.14 -19.42 15.28
N GLN A 23 -22.47 -19.60 14.00
CA GLN A 23 -21.47 -19.70 12.96
C GLN A 23 -20.58 -18.47 13.11
N THR A 24 -19.35 -18.70 13.53
CA THR A 24 -18.27 -17.72 13.41
C THR A 24 -18.31 -17.21 11.98
N PRO A 25 -18.32 -15.90 11.73
CA PRO A 25 -18.12 -15.42 10.38
C PRO A 25 -16.78 -16.00 9.93
N ASP A 26 -16.83 -16.89 8.94
CA ASP A 26 -15.66 -17.34 8.22
C ASP A 26 -14.80 -16.11 7.96
N ALA A 27 -13.49 -16.26 8.20
CA ALA A 27 -12.48 -15.33 7.74
C ALA A 27 -12.74 -15.10 6.25
N ARG A 28 -13.51 -14.05 5.94
CA ARG A 28 -13.80 -13.65 4.57
C ARG A 28 -12.44 -13.46 3.95
N GLY A 29 -12.14 -14.37 3.02
CA GLY A 29 -10.88 -14.38 2.31
C GLY A 29 -10.59 -12.97 1.86
N VAL A 30 -9.52 -12.40 2.41
CA VAL A 30 -8.82 -11.33 1.73
C VAL A 30 -8.31 -12.02 0.47
N ALA A 31 -9.08 -11.94 -0.61
CA ALA A 31 -8.58 -12.27 -1.92
C ALA A 31 -7.25 -11.55 -2.03
N SER A 32 -6.15 -12.29 -2.13
CA SER A 32 -4.83 -11.74 -2.37
C SER A 32 -4.98 -10.79 -3.54
N ALA A 33 -4.96 -9.49 -3.25
CA ALA A 33 -4.97 -8.46 -4.27
C ALA A 33 -3.65 -8.66 -5.01
N ARG A 34 -3.68 -9.39 -6.12
CA ARG A 34 -2.50 -9.59 -6.94
C ARG A 34 -2.21 -8.26 -7.63
N ALA A 35 -1.30 -7.48 -7.05
CA ALA A 35 -0.78 -6.31 -7.70
C ALA A 35 -0.04 -6.73 -8.98
N SER A 36 -0.25 -6.00 -10.07
CA SER A 36 0.52 -6.18 -11.30
C SER A 36 2.01 -5.98 -11.00
N ALA A 37 2.86 -6.91 -11.41
CA ALA A 37 4.29 -6.89 -11.13
C ALA A 37 5.14 -7.35 -12.32
N ARG A 38 6.39 -6.89 -12.37
CA ARG A 38 7.36 -7.17 -13.43
C ARG A 38 8.77 -7.29 -12.86
N GLY A 39 9.57 -8.21 -13.40
CA GLY A 39 11.02 -8.23 -13.19
C GLY A 39 11.68 -7.03 -13.87
N MET A 40 12.43 -6.24 -13.10
CA MET A 40 13.10 -5.02 -13.57
C MET A 40 14.61 -5.25 -13.71
N PRO A 41 15.34 -4.34 -14.40
CA PRO A 41 16.77 -4.54 -14.70
C PRO A 41 17.68 -4.65 -13.48
N ASP A 42 17.23 -4.22 -12.30
CA ASP A 42 17.92 -4.39 -11.01
C ASP A 42 17.79 -5.81 -10.44
N GLY A 43 17.18 -6.75 -11.18
CA GLY A 43 17.04 -8.15 -10.80
C GLY A 43 15.83 -8.45 -9.90
N ARG A 44 15.08 -7.42 -9.48
CA ARG A 44 13.96 -7.55 -8.55
C ARG A 44 12.62 -7.48 -9.26
N GLN A 45 11.57 -8.01 -8.62
CA GLN A 45 10.20 -7.80 -9.06
C GLN A 45 9.65 -6.52 -8.43
N TRP A 46 9.07 -5.65 -9.25
CA TRP A 46 8.44 -4.41 -8.82
C TRP A 46 6.97 -4.38 -9.23
N THR A 47 6.11 -3.84 -8.37
CA THR A 47 4.73 -3.54 -8.75
C THR A 47 4.69 -2.47 -9.84
N THR A 48 3.95 -2.71 -10.91
CA THR A 48 3.82 -1.80 -12.07
C THR A 48 2.62 -0.86 -11.97
N GLU A 49 1.84 -0.98 -10.91
CA GLU A 49 0.78 -0.04 -10.54
C GLU A 49 1.03 0.47 -9.11
N ASN A 50 0.53 1.68 -8.81
CA ASN A 50 0.54 2.17 -7.44
C ASN A 50 -0.39 1.28 -6.61
N LEU A 51 0.05 0.92 -5.41
CA LEU A 51 -0.69 0.00 -4.57
C LEU A 51 -2.10 0.55 -4.25
N ASN A 52 -3.11 -0.32 -4.31
CA ASN A 52 -4.50 -0.01 -3.97
C ASN A 52 -5.09 -1.07 -3.02
N VAL A 53 -4.31 -1.41 -1.99
CA VAL A 53 -4.72 -2.29 -0.88
C VAL A 53 -5.26 -1.43 0.24
N ASP A 54 -6.44 -1.75 0.76
CA ASP A 54 -6.98 -1.04 1.91
C ASP A 54 -6.21 -1.40 3.19
N ALA A 55 -5.38 -0.46 3.67
CA ALA A 55 -4.54 -0.63 4.86
C ALA A 55 -4.58 0.66 5.69
N GLU A 56 -5.35 0.64 6.78
CA GLU A 56 -5.56 1.83 7.61
C GLU A 56 -4.26 2.31 8.30
N PRO A 57 -3.95 3.62 8.31
CA PRO A 57 -4.61 4.68 7.55
C PRO A 57 -4.11 4.73 6.10
N SER A 58 -5.05 4.67 5.16
CA SER A 58 -4.79 4.88 3.73
C SER A 58 -5.93 5.66 3.10
N PHE A 59 -5.62 6.40 2.04
CA PHE A 59 -6.51 7.44 1.52
C PHE A 59 -6.60 7.36 0.01
N CYS A 60 -7.81 7.53 -0.52
CA CYS A 60 -7.96 8.00 -1.89
C CYS A 60 -7.68 9.49 -1.91
N TYR A 61 -7.02 10.00 -2.95
CA TYR A 61 -6.89 11.45 -3.13
C TYR A 61 -8.27 12.10 -3.10
N GLU A 62 -8.43 13.19 -2.34
CA GLU A 62 -9.73 13.87 -2.10
C GLU A 62 -10.84 12.96 -1.53
N ASN A 63 -10.48 11.81 -0.96
CA ASN A 63 -11.41 10.78 -0.49
C ASN A 63 -12.34 10.23 -1.60
N ALA A 64 -11.95 10.37 -2.88
CA ALA A 64 -12.77 9.89 -3.99
C ALA A 64 -12.24 8.54 -4.53
N GLU A 65 -13.09 7.52 -4.50
CA GLU A 65 -12.73 6.16 -4.93
C GLU A 65 -12.23 6.08 -6.39
N ALA A 66 -12.70 6.97 -7.26
CA ALA A 66 -12.21 7.09 -8.62
C ALA A 66 -10.71 7.42 -8.68
N HIS A 67 -10.19 8.20 -7.72
CA HIS A 67 -8.77 8.48 -7.62
C HIS A 67 -7.97 7.27 -7.12
N CYS A 68 -8.50 6.46 -6.21
CA CYS A 68 -7.88 5.19 -5.84
C CYS A 68 -7.72 4.25 -7.04
N ARG A 69 -8.79 4.10 -7.84
CA ARG A 69 -8.73 3.25 -9.05
C ARG A 69 -7.72 3.74 -10.08
N ARG A 70 -7.53 5.06 -10.20
CA ARG A 70 -6.64 5.64 -11.21
C ARG A 70 -5.19 5.77 -10.73
N TYR A 71 -4.98 6.24 -9.51
CA TYR A 71 -3.66 6.62 -8.98
C TYR A 71 -3.16 5.70 -7.86
N GLY A 72 -3.95 4.73 -7.42
CA GLY A 72 -3.70 3.97 -6.20
C GLY A 72 -4.06 4.78 -4.95
N ARG A 73 -3.85 4.14 -3.79
CA ARG A 73 -4.01 4.76 -2.48
C ARG A 73 -2.75 5.50 -2.06
N LEU A 74 -2.95 6.49 -1.20
CA LEU A 74 -1.89 7.17 -0.45
C LEU A 74 -1.80 6.56 0.94
N TYR A 75 -0.59 6.27 1.39
CA TYR A 75 -0.32 5.56 2.63
C TYR A 75 0.61 6.38 3.51
N THR A 76 0.33 6.41 4.81
CA THR A 76 1.37 6.75 5.80
C THR A 76 2.55 5.79 5.70
N TRP A 77 3.71 6.17 6.20
CA TRP A 77 4.91 5.33 6.08
C TRP A 77 4.73 3.96 6.74
N GLU A 78 4.02 3.90 7.86
CA GLU A 78 3.72 2.66 8.58
C GLU A 78 2.71 1.77 7.82
N SER A 79 1.63 2.35 7.29
CA SER A 79 0.63 1.62 6.51
C SER A 79 1.19 1.15 5.17
N ALA A 80 2.11 1.91 4.55
CA ALA A 80 2.81 1.52 3.33
C ALA A 80 3.57 0.19 3.50
N GLN A 81 4.26 0.02 4.62
CA GLN A 81 4.98 -1.21 4.95
C GLN A 81 4.01 -2.39 5.13
N ARG A 82 2.90 -2.18 5.86
CA ARG A 82 1.86 -3.21 6.02
C ARG A 82 1.24 -3.60 4.69
N ALA A 83 0.93 -2.61 3.85
CA ALA A 83 0.24 -2.81 2.58
C ALA A 83 1.11 -3.64 1.61
N CYS A 84 2.42 -3.41 1.55
CA CYS A 84 3.30 -4.27 0.77
C CYS A 84 3.37 -5.70 1.30
N ARG A 85 3.46 -5.90 2.63
CA ARG A 85 3.45 -7.25 3.24
C ARG A 85 2.14 -8.01 2.97
N ALA A 86 1.03 -7.30 2.83
CA ALA A 86 -0.27 -7.89 2.51
C ALA A 86 -0.34 -8.50 1.10
N LEU A 87 0.60 -8.19 0.20
CA LEU A 87 0.72 -8.84 -1.11
C LEU A 87 1.20 -10.29 -1.02
N GLY A 88 1.74 -10.71 0.13
CA GLY A 88 2.22 -12.06 0.39
C GLY A 88 3.73 -12.12 0.67
N SER A 89 4.24 -13.35 0.85
CA SER A 89 5.63 -13.58 1.23
C SER A 89 6.62 -12.94 0.25
N GLY A 90 7.68 -12.32 0.78
CA GLY A 90 8.73 -11.64 0.02
C GLY A 90 8.40 -10.21 -0.41
N TRP A 91 7.12 -9.82 -0.45
CA TRP A 91 6.75 -8.44 -0.81
C TRP A 91 6.99 -7.47 0.34
N ARG A 92 7.67 -6.37 0.03
CA ARG A 92 8.01 -5.33 0.99
C ARG A 92 8.07 -3.96 0.33
N LEU A 93 8.06 -2.94 1.17
CA LEU A 93 8.37 -1.59 0.74
C LEU A 93 9.87 -1.54 0.36
N PRO A 94 10.24 -0.97 -0.80
CA PRO A 94 11.63 -0.93 -1.25
C PRO A 94 12.44 0.02 -0.40
N THR A 95 13.70 -0.32 -0.15
CA THR A 95 14.69 0.56 0.47
C THR A 95 15.08 1.69 -0.47
N VAL A 96 15.77 2.69 0.09
CA VAL A 96 16.32 3.80 -0.69
C VAL A 96 17.33 3.34 -1.75
N ASP A 97 18.11 2.30 -1.46
CA ASP A 97 19.15 1.77 -2.34
C ASP A 97 18.59 0.91 -3.47
N GLU A 98 17.49 0.19 -3.25
CA GLU A 98 16.83 -0.57 -4.32
C GLU A 98 16.20 0.36 -5.36
N TRP A 99 15.54 1.43 -4.91
CA TRP A 99 15.10 2.48 -5.82
C TRP A 99 16.28 3.12 -6.57
N ARG A 100 17.41 3.32 -5.90
CA ARG A 100 18.62 3.91 -6.50
C ARG A 100 19.18 2.99 -7.59
N GLN A 101 19.28 1.69 -7.31
CA GLN A 101 19.70 0.66 -8.24
C GLN A 101 18.76 0.60 -9.45
N LEU A 102 17.44 0.55 -9.24
CA LEU A 102 16.47 0.59 -10.34
C LEU A 102 16.67 1.84 -11.22
N ALA A 103 16.78 3.01 -10.59
CA ALA A 103 16.94 4.27 -11.32
C ALA A 103 18.24 4.36 -12.12
N SER A 104 19.35 3.78 -11.62
CA SER A 104 20.66 3.85 -12.28
C SER A 104 20.68 3.17 -13.65
N HIS A 105 19.89 2.11 -13.85
CA HIS A 105 19.68 1.48 -15.16
C HIS A 105 19.02 2.41 -16.20
N TYR A 106 18.46 3.53 -15.75
CA TYR A 106 17.80 4.53 -16.60
C TYR A 106 18.46 5.91 -16.54
N GLY A 107 19.69 6.01 -16.03
CA GLY A 107 20.47 7.25 -15.96
C GLY A 107 20.64 7.82 -14.55
N GLY A 108 19.89 7.31 -13.57
CA GLY A 108 19.99 7.71 -12.16
C GLY A 108 19.05 8.83 -11.74
N VAL A 109 19.00 9.09 -10.43
CA VAL A 109 18.27 10.23 -9.87
C VAL A 109 19.07 11.51 -9.99
N ARG A 110 18.41 12.67 -9.85
CA ARG A 110 19.02 14.00 -10.01
C ARG A 110 20.39 14.19 -9.36
N GLY A 111 20.60 13.69 -8.14
CA GLY A 111 21.87 13.82 -7.42
C GLY A 111 22.98 12.87 -7.88
N ASP A 112 22.63 11.84 -8.65
CA ASP A 112 23.50 10.72 -9.03
C ASP A 112 23.64 10.62 -10.57
N SER A 113 23.21 11.64 -11.32
CA SER A 113 23.09 11.62 -12.79
C SER A 113 23.60 12.91 -13.44
N ASP A 114 24.25 12.81 -14.60
CA ASP A 114 24.73 13.97 -15.36
C ASP A 114 23.59 14.81 -15.97
N ASP A 115 22.44 14.20 -16.27
CA ASP A 115 21.30 14.86 -16.91
C ASP A 115 20.28 15.45 -15.91
N GLY A 116 20.61 15.44 -14.62
CA GLY A 116 19.74 15.92 -13.55
C GLY A 116 18.51 15.03 -13.30
N GLY A 117 18.54 13.75 -13.69
CA GLY A 117 17.56 12.72 -13.37
C GLY A 117 16.44 12.63 -14.40
N ARG A 118 16.67 13.15 -15.60
CA ARG A 118 15.66 13.29 -16.65
C ARG A 118 15.41 11.97 -17.36
N ALA A 119 16.45 11.24 -17.76
CA ALA A 119 16.31 9.96 -18.43
C ALA A 119 15.57 8.93 -17.56
N ALA A 120 15.81 8.95 -16.23
CA ALA A 120 15.11 8.08 -15.30
C ALA A 120 13.64 8.49 -15.13
N TYR A 121 13.36 9.80 -15.06
CA TYR A 121 11.99 10.32 -15.04
C TYR A 121 11.19 9.86 -16.25
N GLU A 122 11.74 10.03 -17.46
CA GLU A 122 11.10 9.66 -18.72
C GLU A 122 10.93 8.12 -18.84
N ALA A 123 11.91 7.35 -18.39
CA ALA A 123 11.86 5.89 -18.50
C ALA A 123 10.88 5.24 -17.52
N LEU A 124 10.88 5.67 -16.26
CA LEU A 124 10.11 5.08 -15.16
C LEU A 124 8.71 5.69 -15.01
N GLY A 125 8.49 6.90 -15.53
CA GLY A 125 7.20 7.58 -15.53
C GLY A 125 6.12 6.88 -16.37
N ALA A 126 4.90 7.36 -16.24
CA ALA A 126 3.75 6.87 -16.99
C ALA A 126 4.01 6.89 -18.52
N GLY A 127 3.77 5.76 -19.19
CA GLY A 127 4.05 5.61 -20.63
C GLY A 127 5.54 5.51 -20.99
N GLY A 128 6.44 5.52 -20.01
CA GLY A 128 7.88 5.34 -20.20
C GLY A 128 8.25 3.93 -20.64
N ARG A 129 9.42 3.80 -21.27
CA ARG A 129 9.91 2.55 -21.87
C ARG A 129 10.18 1.39 -20.89
N SER A 130 10.25 1.67 -19.59
CA SER A 130 10.56 0.64 -18.57
C SER A 130 9.38 -0.28 -18.24
N GLY A 131 8.15 0.18 -18.48
CA GLY A 131 6.95 -0.48 -17.96
C GLY A 131 6.72 -0.33 -16.45
N PHE A 132 7.53 0.48 -15.74
CA PHE A 132 7.32 0.78 -14.31
C PHE A 132 6.04 1.61 -14.08
N ASN A 133 5.76 2.55 -14.99
CA ASN A 133 4.51 3.31 -15.05
C ASN A 133 4.22 4.13 -13.77
N ALA A 134 5.18 4.90 -13.27
CA ALA A 134 4.98 5.77 -12.12
C ALA A 134 3.94 6.86 -12.41
N LEU A 135 2.87 6.90 -11.62
CA LEU A 135 1.80 7.90 -11.71
C LEU A 135 2.02 9.05 -10.73
N LEU A 136 1.49 10.22 -11.07
CA LEU A 136 1.63 11.44 -10.27
C LEU A 136 0.45 11.62 -9.32
N GLY A 137 0.34 10.73 -8.32
CA GLY A 137 -0.80 10.65 -7.40
C GLY A 137 -0.85 11.75 -6.33
N GLY A 138 0.11 12.67 -6.29
CA GLY A 138 0.20 13.70 -5.25
C GLY A 138 0.53 13.13 -3.87
N GLY A 139 0.12 13.86 -2.84
CA GLY A 139 0.28 13.45 -1.44
C GLY A 139 -0.75 14.11 -0.52
N ARG A 140 -0.81 13.63 0.72
CA ARG A 140 -1.67 14.16 1.77
C ARG A 140 -0.84 14.59 2.96
N ASP A 141 -1.07 15.81 3.42
CA ASP A 141 -0.48 16.32 4.64
C ASP A 141 -1.14 15.69 5.88
N ALA A 142 -0.34 15.43 6.92
CA ALA A 142 -0.82 14.76 8.13
C ALA A 142 -1.66 15.70 9.00
N ALA A 143 -1.15 16.91 9.24
CA ALA A 143 -1.71 17.85 10.22
C ALA A 143 -2.99 18.52 9.71
N SER A 144 -2.98 18.98 8.46
CA SER A 144 -4.13 19.64 7.84
C SER A 144 -5.10 18.65 7.18
N GLY A 145 -4.64 17.45 6.85
CA GLY A 145 -5.39 16.48 6.05
C GLY A 145 -5.61 16.88 4.59
N LEU A 146 -5.00 17.98 4.14
CA LEU A 146 -5.15 18.49 2.79
C LEU A 146 -4.37 17.64 1.78
N TYR A 147 -4.96 17.49 0.61
CA TYR A 147 -4.35 16.85 -0.54
C TYR A 147 -3.70 17.90 -1.43
N ALA A 148 -2.56 17.55 -2.03
CA ALA A 148 -1.88 18.44 -2.95
C ALA A 148 -1.11 17.69 -4.03
N ARG A 149 -0.78 18.42 -5.10
CA ARG A 149 0.16 18.01 -6.16
C ARG A 149 -0.29 16.85 -7.04
N LEU A 150 -1.58 16.51 -7.08
CA LEU A 150 -2.11 15.59 -8.09
C LEU A 150 -1.69 16.03 -9.49
N ASP A 151 -1.28 15.07 -10.33
CA ASP A 151 -0.75 15.26 -11.69
C ASP A 151 0.50 16.14 -11.82
N ALA A 152 1.04 16.67 -10.71
CA ALA A 152 2.27 17.45 -10.66
C ALA A 152 3.43 16.65 -10.07
N HIS A 153 3.16 15.83 -9.04
CA HIS A 153 4.16 15.03 -8.36
C HIS A 153 3.68 13.61 -8.08
N GLY A 154 4.58 12.65 -8.23
CA GLY A 154 4.42 11.30 -7.70
C GLY A 154 5.43 11.10 -6.57
N PHE A 155 4.94 11.07 -5.33
CA PHE A 155 5.75 10.78 -4.15
C PHE A 155 5.66 9.30 -3.80
N TYR A 156 6.81 8.66 -3.58
CA TYR A 156 6.92 7.23 -3.36
C TYR A 156 7.74 6.93 -2.11
N TRP A 157 7.11 6.32 -1.10
CA TRP A 157 7.81 5.93 0.10
C TRP A 157 8.91 4.89 -0.18
N THR A 158 9.95 4.93 0.64
CA THR A 158 10.92 3.83 0.79
C THR A 158 10.84 3.28 2.22
N ALA A 159 11.34 2.07 2.48
CA ALA A 159 11.45 1.49 3.82
C ALA A 159 12.60 2.08 4.65
N SER A 160 13.39 2.99 4.09
CA SER A 160 14.55 3.55 4.76
C SER A 160 14.15 4.76 5.60
N ALA A 161 14.30 4.66 6.92
CA ALA A 161 14.20 5.81 7.81
C ALA A 161 15.36 6.80 7.58
N SER A 162 15.10 8.07 7.81
CA SER A 162 16.11 9.16 7.78
C SER A 162 16.18 9.91 9.12
N GLY A 163 15.27 9.61 10.04
CA GLY A 163 15.19 10.16 11.38
C GLY A 163 14.09 9.48 12.20
N PRO A 164 13.80 9.95 13.42
CA PRO A 164 12.80 9.35 14.32
C PRO A 164 11.39 9.36 13.74
N ASP A 165 11.05 10.42 13.01
CA ASP A 165 9.73 10.71 12.44
C ASP A 165 9.83 11.00 10.93
N ARG A 166 10.96 10.63 10.30
CA ARG A 166 11.24 10.90 8.89
C ARG A 166 11.72 9.66 8.15
N ALA A 167 11.34 9.58 6.88
CA ALA A 167 11.77 8.54 5.96
C ALA A 167 12.15 9.11 4.59
N TRP A 168 12.98 8.35 3.89
CA TRP A 168 13.34 8.63 2.51
C TRP A 168 12.16 8.36 1.57
N PHE A 169 12.03 9.21 0.55
CA PHE A 169 11.05 9.05 -0.52
C PHE A 169 11.60 9.52 -1.87
N TYR A 170 11.06 8.95 -2.94
CA TYR A 170 11.34 9.35 -4.32
C TYR A 170 10.23 10.27 -4.84
N ASN A 171 10.59 11.20 -5.72
CA ASN A 171 9.69 12.23 -6.23
C ASN A 171 9.86 12.39 -7.75
N PHE A 172 8.84 11.98 -8.48
CA PHE A 172 8.69 12.28 -9.90
C PHE A 172 8.09 13.68 -10.03
N GLY A 173 8.91 14.69 -10.32
CA GLY A 173 8.45 16.08 -10.44
C GLY A 173 8.20 16.46 -11.91
N LYS A 174 6.93 16.68 -12.29
CA LYS A 174 6.56 17.04 -13.67
C LYS A 174 7.13 18.38 -14.11
N GLY A 175 7.13 19.38 -13.23
CA GLY A 175 7.65 20.72 -13.54
C GLY A 175 9.15 20.74 -13.83
N SER A 176 9.93 19.88 -13.16
CA SER A 176 11.37 19.74 -13.43
C SER A 176 11.68 18.68 -14.47
N GLY A 177 10.74 17.77 -14.78
CA GLY A 177 10.99 16.60 -15.63
C GLY A 177 12.06 15.67 -15.07
N ALA A 178 12.15 15.55 -13.74
CA ALA A 178 13.25 14.88 -13.06
C ALA A 178 12.78 13.95 -11.94
N LEU A 179 13.49 12.83 -11.78
CA LEU A 179 13.37 11.94 -10.64
C LEU A 179 14.33 12.40 -9.53
N ASN A 180 13.76 12.72 -8.36
CA ASN A 180 14.50 13.20 -7.20
C ASN A 180 14.36 12.22 -6.05
N ARG A 181 15.31 12.29 -5.12
CA ARG A 181 15.29 11.58 -3.84
C ARG A 181 15.36 12.61 -2.71
N HIS A 182 14.55 12.42 -1.67
CA HIS A 182 14.50 13.27 -0.50
C HIS A 182 14.52 12.41 0.76
N ASP A 183 15.15 12.89 1.83
CA ASP A 183 15.19 12.29 3.16
C ASP A 183 14.16 12.92 4.11
N GLY A 184 13.56 14.03 3.72
CA GLY A 184 12.79 14.87 4.62
C GLY A 184 11.34 14.47 4.86
N GLY A 185 10.89 13.28 4.45
CA GLY A 185 9.47 12.93 4.44
C GLY A 185 8.96 12.57 5.84
N GLU A 186 8.11 13.41 6.43
CA GLU A 186 7.42 13.12 7.69
C GLU A 186 6.57 11.84 7.56
N THR A 187 6.78 10.87 8.45
CA THR A 187 6.20 9.52 8.34
C THR A 187 4.66 9.48 8.44
N GLN A 188 4.06 10.55 8.97
CA GLN A 188 2.61 10.72 9.08
C GLN A 188 1.95 11.24 7.79
N ARG A 189 2.74 11.76 6.82
CA ARG A 189 2.20 12.15 5.50
C ARG A 189 1.82 10.90 4.70
N ALA A 190 0.89 11.05 3.77
CA ALA A 190 0.48 9.95 2.90
C ALA A 190 1.02 10.10 1.47
N PHE A 191 1.77 9.12 1.00
CA PHE A 191 2.35 9.05 -0.35
C PHE A 191 1.98 7.75 -1.07
N SER A 192 2.21 7.70 -2.38
CA SER A 192 2.01 6.49 -3.17
C SER A 192 3.02 5.41 -2.78
N VAL A 193 2.67 4.15 -3.08
CA VAL A 193 3.51 2.99 -2.75
C VAL A 193 3.76 2.14 -3.98
N ARG A 194 5.00 1.71 -4.10
CA ARG A 194 5.46 0.60 -4.96
C ARG A 194 6.08 -0.44 -4.06
N CYS A 195 5.84 -1.71 -4.34
CA CYS A 195 6.40 -2.81 -3.56
C CYS A 195 7.43 -3.55 -4.41
N VAL A 196 8.40 -4.14 -3.73
CA VAL A 196 9.46 -4.95 -4.32
C VAL A 196 9.46 -6.35 -3.72
N ASN A 197 9.88 -7.34 -4.50
CA ASN A 197 10.12 -8.71 -4.07
C ASN A 197 11.40 -9.24 -4.73
N GLY A 198 12.17 -10.04 -3.98
CA GLY A 198 13.51 -10.49 -4.34
C GLY A 198 14.60 -9.84 -3.48
N ASP A 199 15.80 -10.40 -3.60
CA ASP A 199 17.02 -9.98 -2.91
C ASP A 199 17.87 -9.05 -3.78
#